data_AF-A0A937VDI5-F1
#
_entry.id   AF-A0A937VDI5-F1
#
_cell.length_a   1.000
_cell.length_b   1.000
_cell.length_c   1.000
_cell.angle_alpha   90.00
_cell.angle_beta   90.00
_cell.angle_gamma   90.00
#
_symmetry.space_group_name_H-M   'P 1'
#
loop_
_entity.id
_entity.type
_entity.pdbx_description
1 polymer ?
#
loop_
_entity_poly.entity_id
_entity_poly.type
_entity_poly.pdbx_seq_one_letter_code
_entity_poly.pdbx_strand_id
1 'polypeptide(L)'
;WADQHDNEKSRSALQTRPPYARDHVMGVFATRAEYRPNPIGLTTCKLLAVDEANGILRLGDIDALDGTPVLDLKAYFPVCDRVRKAHIPDWLSDWPKWLPDEGLGL
;
A
#
# COMPACT_ATOMS: atom_id res chain seq x y z
N TRP A 1 -5.25 8.87 -1.21
CA TRP A 1 -4.26 9.94 -1.44
C TRP A 1 -3.59 10.16 -0.11
N ALA A 2 -2.28 9.89 0.02
CA ALA A 2 -1.57 10.11 1.27
C ALA A 2 -1.38 11.62 1.48
N ASP A 3 -2.47 12.27 1.89
CA ASP A 3 -2.68 13.71 1.95
C ASP A 3 -1.71 14.39 2.92
N GLN A 4 -1.32 13.70 3.99
CA GLN A 4 -0.30 14.21 4.93
C GLN A 4 1.10 14.34 4.30
N HIS A 5 1.32 13.71 3.14
CA HIS A 5 2.56 13.83 2.35
C HIS A 5 2.37 14.67 1.07
N ASP A 6 1.25 15.35 0.90
CA ASP A 6 0.99 16.23 -0.24
C ASP A 6 1.62 17.61 -0.02
N ASN A 7 2.95 17.62 0.11
CA ASN A 7 3.77 18.82 0.25
C ASN A 7 4.99 18.75 -0.66
N GLU A 8 5.54 19.91 -1.03
CA GLU A 8 6.67 20.02 -1.96
C GLU A 8 7.86 19.15 -1.57
N LYS A 9 8.24 19.14 -0.29
CA LYS A 9 9.34 18.35 0.24
C LYS A 9 9.13 16.84 0.00
N SER A 10 7.97 16.33 0.36
CA SER A 10 7.64 14.90 0.24
C SER A 10 7.48 14.47 -1.21
N ARG A 11 6.86 15.32 -2.03
CA ARG A 11 6.66 15.07 -3.47
C ARG A 11 7.97 15.14 -4.27
N SER A 12 8.94 15.92 -3.81
CA SER A 12 10.26 16.01 -4.44
C SER A 12 11.24 14.93 -3.96
N ALA A 13 10.86 14.11 -2.98
CA ALA A 13 11.69 13.02 -2.49
C ALA A 13 11.76 11.90 -3.54
N LEU A 14 12.99 11.57 -3.95
CA LEU A 14 13.25 10.49 -4.92
C LEU A 14 13.97 9.30 -4.30
N GLN A 15 14.41 9.41 -3.04
CA GLN A 15 15.08 8.35 -2.31
C GLN A 15 14.54 8.22 -0.89
N THR A 16 14.69 7.04 -0.31
CA THR A 16 14.27 6.75 1.06
C THR A 16 15.04 5.61 1.68
N ARG A 17 14.90 5.48 3.00
CA ARG A 17 15.30 4.34 3.82
C ARG A 17 14.04 3.70 4.38
N PRO A 18 13.47 2.66 3.72
CA PRO A 18 12.23 2.04 4.17
C PRO A 18 12.37 1.43 5.57
N PRO A 19 11.31 1.43 6.41
CA PRO A 19 11.35 0.86 7.76
C PRO A 19 11.76 -0.62 7.80
N TYR A 20 11.44 -1.34 6.73
CA TYR A 20 11.71 -2.77 6.54
C TYR A 20 13.07 -3.09 5.90
N ALA A 21 13.85 -2.06 5.55
CA ALA A 21 15.16 -2.20 4.94
C ALA A 21 16.09 -1.07 5.41
N ARG A 22 16.24 -0.97 6.74
CA ARG A 22 16.89 0.17 7.39
C ARG A 22 18.33 0.38 6.95
N ASP A 23 19.03 -0.66 6.48
CA ASP A 23 20.42 -0.52 6.02
C ASP A 23 20.54 -0.09 4.55
N HIS A 24 19.42 0.07 3.85
CA HIS A 24 19.39 0.37 2.41
C HIS A 24 18.77 1.75 2.14
N VAL A 25 19.43 2.52 1.28
CA VAL A 25 18.83 3.69 0.63
C VAL A 25 18.39 3.28 -0.76
N MET A 26 17.12 3.53 -1.10
CA MET A 26 16.50 3.09 -2.35
C MET A 26 15.76 4.24 -3.01
N GLY A 27 15.61 4.18 -4.33
CA GLY A 27 14.70 5.07 -5.04
C GLY A 27 13.24 4.82 -4.64
N VAL A 28 12.42 5.86 -4.49
CA VAL A 28 11.01 5.73 -4.07
C VAL A 28 10.17 4.85 -5.00
N PHE A 29 10.53 4.74 -6.28
CA PHE A 29 9.86 3.88 -7.26
C PHE A 29 10.15 2.38 -7.08
N ALA A 30 11.24 2.04 -6.38
CA ALA A 30 11.55 0.67 -6.00
C ALA A 30 10.91 0.29 -4.65
N THR A 31 10.12 1.18 -4.04
CA THR A 31 9.52 1.00 -2.72
C THR A 31 8.03 1.34 -2.72
N ARG A 32 7.41 1.14 -1.55
CA ARG A 32 6.01 1.52 -1.27
C ARG A 32 5.88 2.80 -0.45
N ALA A 33 6.95 3.60 -0.32
CA ALA A 33 6.94 4.82 0.47
C ALA A 33 5.88 5.83 0.01
N GLU A 34 5.15 6.40 0.94
CA GLU A 34 4.05 7.35 0.77
C GLU A 34 4.50 8.73 0.28
N TYR A 35 5.73 9.14 0.60
CA TYR A 35 6.38 10.34 0.03
C TYR A 35 6.97 10.03 -1.35
N ARG A 36 6.31 10.55 -2.38
CA ARG A 36 6.61 10.34 -3.81
C ARG A 36 5.97 11.46 -4.63
N PRO A 37 6.38 11.67 -5.90
CA PRO A 37 5.85 12.77 -6.73
C PRO A 37 4.33 12.84 -6.80
N ASN A 38 3.65 11.70 -6.79
CA ASN A 38 2.20 11.60 -6.64
C ASN A 38 1.89 10.65 -5.48
N PRO A 39 1.48 11.15 -4.29
CA PRO A 39 1.27 10.36 -3.06
C PRO A 39 0.01 9.47 -3.15
N ILE A 40 0.03 8.54 -4.10
CA ILE A 40 -1.02 7.56 -4.31
C ILE A 40 -0.60 6.29 -3.57
N GLY A 41 -1.29 6.03 -2.45
CA GLY A 41 -1.26 4.73 -1.76
C GLY A 41 -2.11 3.71 -2.51
N LEU A 42 -1.71 2.45 -2.44
CA LEU A 42 -2.41 1.33 -3.06
C LEU A 42 -2.40 0.12 -2.13
N THR A 43 -3.59 -0.30 -1.73
CA THR A 43 -3.78 -1.42 -0.81
C THR A 43 -4.76 -2.41 -1.44
N THR A 44 -4.36 -3.67 -1.56
CA THR A 44 -5.29 -4.77 -1.85
C THR A 44 -5.84 -5.26 -0.52
N CYS A 45 -7.14 -5.13 -0.32
CA CYS A 45 -7.79 -5.39 0.96
C CYS A 45 -8.99 -6.33 0.80
N LYS A 46 -9.39 -6.95 1.92
CA LYS A 46 -10.57 -7.81 1.96
C LYS A 46 -11.82 -6.96 2.14
N LEU A 47 -12.83 -7.18 1.30
CA LEU A 47 -14.16 -6.63 1.51
C LEU A 47 -14.88 -7.47 2.57
N LEU A 48 -15.18 -6.87 3.72
CA LEU A 48 -15.83 -7.53 4.85
C LEU A 48 -17.35 -7.39 4.82
N ALA A 49 -17.84 -6.22 4.43
CA ALA A 49 -19.27 -5.95 4.28
C ALA A 49 -19.53 -4.78 3.33
N VAL A 50 -20.71 -4.79 2.72
CA VAL A 50 -21.27 -3.67 1.93
C VAL A 50 -22.57 -3.23 2.58
N ASP A 51 -22.65 -1.96 2.92
CA ASP A 51 -23.88 -1.29 3.33
C ASP A 51 -24.28 -0.31 2.20
N GLU A 52 -25.10 -0.82 1.28
CA GLU A 52 -25.54 -0.07 0.10
C GLU A 52 -26.43 1.13 0.48
N ALA A 53 -27.23 1.00 1.55
CA ALA A 53 -28.16 2.04 1.98
C ALA A 53 -27.42 3.30 2.44
N ASN A 54 -26.27 3.13 3.10
CA ASN A 54 -25.45 4.24 3.59
C ASN A 54 -24.22 4.53 2.69
N GLY A 55 -23.98 3.72 1.66
CA GLY A 55 -22.81 3.84 0.79
C GLY A 55 -21.49 3.53 1.52
N ILE A 56 -21.50 2.60 2.48
CA ILE A 56 -20.34 2.27 3.32
C ILE A 56 -19.78 0.89 2.97
N LEU A 57 -18.47 0.82 2.77
CA LEU A 57 -17.72 -0.43 2.66
C LEU A 57 -16.92 -0.66 3.93
N ARG A 58 -17.01 -1.87 4.49
CA ARG A 58 -16.12 -2.29 5.58
C ARG A 58 -15.00 -3.12 4.98
N LEU A 59 -13.77 -2.67 5.18
CA LEU A 59 -12.55 -3.28 4.64
C LEU A 59 -11.68 -3.83 5.78
N GLY A 60 -10.94 -4.90 5.51
CA GLY A 60 -9.90 -5.41 6.40
C GLY A 60 -8.51 -5.02 5.91
N ASP A 61 -7.58 -4.82 6.84
CA ASP A 61 -6.14 -4.71 6.57
C ASP A 61 -5.76 -3.56 5.63
N ILE A 62 -6.29 -2.37 5.88
CA ILE A 62 -5.83 -1.12 5.26
C ILE A 62 -4.88 -0.35 6.17
N ASP A 63 -3.92 0.33 5.56
CA ASP A 63 -2.84 1.10 6.20
C ASP A 63 -3.03 2.62 6.03
N ALA A 64 -4.24 3.05 5.63
CA ALA A 64 -4.60 4.46 5.53
C ALA A 64 -5.00 5.02 6.91
N LEU A 65 -4.64 6.29 7.15
CA LEU A 65 -5.10 7.00 8.34
C LEU A 65 -6.58 7.36 8.22
N ASP A 66 -7.22 7.57 9.37
CA ASP A 66 -8.60 8.06 9.38
C ASP A 66 -8.71 9.40 8.64
N GLY A 67 -9.77 9.56 7.85
CA GLY A 67 -9.99 10.72 6.99
C GLY A 67 -9.14 10.77 5.71
N THR A 68 -8.24 9.81 5.45
CA THR A 68 -7.45 9.78 4.22
C THR A 68 -8.37 9.70 2.98
N PRO A 69 -8.22 10.61 1.98
CA PRO A 69 -9.09 10.61 0.81
C PRO A 69 -8.95 9.36 -0.06
N VAL A 70 -10.08 8.73 -0.39
CA VAL A 70 -10.15 7.63 -1.37
C VAL A 70 -10.19 8.22 -2.77
N LEU A 71 -9.31 7.74 -3.66
CA LEU A 71 -9.25 8.20 -5.04
C LEU A 71 -10.03 7.30 -6.01
N ASP A 72 -10.01 5.99 -5.74
CA ASP A 72 -10.50 4.99 -6.66
C ASP A 72 -10.77 3.68 -5.92
N LEU A 73 -11.69 2.88 -6.44
CA LEU A 73 -12.02 1.55 -5.97
C LEU A 73 -12.16 0.64 -7.18
N LYS A 74 -11.42 -0.47 -7.20
CA LYS A 74 -11.49 -1.49 -8.26
C LYS A 74 -11.59 -2.86 -7.64
N ALA A 75 -12.42 -3.71 -8.24
CA ALA A 75 -12.48 -5.11 -7.86
C ALA A 75 -11.15 -5.80 -8.19
N TYR A 76 -10.66 -6.61 -7.27
CA TYR A 76 -9.49 -7.46 -7.49
C TYR A 76 -9.88 -8.62 -8.41
N PHE A 77 -9.25 -8.69 -9.58
CA PHE A 77 -9.41 -9.80 -10.50
C PHE A 77 -8.09 -10.57 -10.60
N PRO A 78 -8.02 -11.83 -10.13
CA PRO A 78 -6.78 -12.59 -10.17
C PRO A 78 -6.12 -12.70 -11.55
N VAL A 79 -6.91 -12.63 -12.63
CA VAL A 79 -6.41 -12.65 -14.01
C VAL A 79 -5.67 -11.35 -14.39
N CYS A 80 -6.03 -10.22 -13.78
CA CYS A 80 -5.43 -8.92 -14.02
C CYS A 80 -4.31 -8.60 -13.03
N ASP A 81 -4.49 -8.96 -11.76
CA ASP A 81 -3.70 -8.41 -10.66
C ASP A 81 -2.66 -9.40 -10.09
N ARG A 82 -2.82 -10.71 -10.33
CA ARG A 82 -1.97 -11.74 -9.72
C ARG A 82 -0.77 -12.11 -10.58
N VAL A 83 0.42 -11.82 -10.09
CA VAL A 83 1.68 -12.30 -10.69
C VAL A 83 2.08 -13.64 -10.08
N ARG A 84 1.98 -14.73 -10.84
CA ARG A 84 2.26 -16.10 -10.34
C ARG A 84 3.70 -16.30 -9.86
N LYS A 85 4.67 -15.65 -10.50
CA LYS A 85 6.11 -15.73 -10.16
C LYS A 85 6.67 -14.32 -10.05
N ALA A 86 6.46 -13.68 -8.90
CA ALA A 86 7.13 -12.43 -8.58
C ALA A 86 8.53 -12.73 -8.04
N HIS A 87 9.52 -11.92 -8.46
CA HIS A 87 10.84 -11.94 -7.83
C HIS A 87 10.83 -10.93 -6.68
N ILE A 88 11.06 -11.43 -5.47
CA ILE A 88 11.25 -10.61 -4.28
C ILE A 88 12.75 -10.60 -3.99
N PRO A 89 13.36 -9.43 -3.78
CA PRO A 89 14.79 -9.36 -3.50
C PRO A 89 15.12 -10.00 -2.15
N ASP A 90 16.31 -10.58 -2.02
CA ASP A 90 16.71 -11.39 -0.86
C ASP A 90 16.64 -10.63 0.48
N TRP A 91 16.83 -9.30 0.47
CA TRP A 91 16.71 -8.47 1.67
C TRP A 91 15.27 -8.31 2.21
N LEU A 92 14.27 -8.88 1.52
CA LEU A 92 12.89 -9.03 1.98
C LEU A 92 12.52 -10.50 2.26
N SER A 93 13.49 -11.42 2.37
CA SER A 93 13.21 -12.86 2.53
C SER A 93 12.33 -13.22 3.72
N ASP A 94 12.36 -12.40 4.76
CA ASP A 94 11.64 -12.64 6.02
C ASP A 94 10.18 -12.16 5.98
N TRP A 95 9.77 -11.47 4.90
CA TRP A 95 8.39 -11.04 4.73
C TRP A 95 7.48 -12.20 4.31
N PRO A 96 6.23 -12.22 4.79
CA PRO A 96 5.22 -13.14 4.30
C PRO A 96 5.07 -13.04 2.77
N LYS A 97 4.99 -14.19 2.09
CA LYS A 97 4.84 -14.25 0.62
C LYS A 97 3.44 -13.83 0.14
N TRP A 98 2.47 -13.81 1.04
CA TRP A 98 1.10 -13.36 0.84
C TRP A 98 0.57 -12.74 2.14
N LEU A 99 -0.52 -11.98 2.04
CA LEU A 99 -1.21 -11.42 3.20
C LEU A 99 -1.73 -12.56 4.09
N PRO A 100 -1.34 -12.64 5.39
CA PRO A 100 -1.89 -13.62 6.32
C PRO A 100 -3.40 -13.44 6.54
N ASP A 101 -4.10 -14.52 6.89
CA ASP A 101 -5.57 -14.47 7.10
C ASP A 101 -5.94 -13.59 8.31
N GLU A 102 -5.06 -13.53 9.30
CA GLU A 102 -5.14 -12.67 10.49
C GLU A 102 -4.67 -11.21 10.25
N GLY A 103 -4.23 -10.88 9.03
CA GLY A 103 -3.66 -9.58 8.69
C GLY A 103 -2.16 -9.47 9.01
N LEU A 104 -1.56 -8.31 8.71
CA LEU A 104 -0.13 -8.05 8.99
C LEU A 104 0.12 -7.56 10.42
N GLY A 105 -0.94 -7.28 11.20
CA GLY A 105 -0.82 -6.75 12.56
C GLY A 105 -0.07 -5.42 12.65
N LEU A 106 -0.18 -4.61 11.59
CA LEU A 106 0.40 -3.26 11.49
C LEU A 106 -0.43 -2.24 12.29
#